data_AF-A0A507E7K2-F1
#
_entry.id   AF-A0A507E7K2-F1
#
_cell.length_a   1.000
_cell.length_b   1.000
_cell.length_c   1.000
_cell.angle_alpha   90.00
_cell.angle_beta   90.00
_cell.angle_gamma   90.00
#
_symmetry.space_group_name_H-M   'P 1'
#
loop_
_entity.id
_entity.type
_entity.pdbx_description
1 polymer ?
#
loop_
_entity_poly.entity_id
_entity_poly.type
_entity_poly.pdbx_seq_one_letter_code
_entity_poly.pdbx_strand_id
1 'polypeptide(L)'
;MSDPFTLALFALVSVAGPLVYVLLLLSKPTSAVRQALVPAPLRPILKQYNRLSVLLITAHPDDECMFFAPTVIQLAAGGAEVGVLCLSQGNADGLGSTRRKELVESCKALGVHASRVTCLDHPDLQDNPKLWWKAEVVAEAIRAHVAERKVDVIITFDLGGVSGHSNHKALYEGVRYFMNLPSPPSKSPTPTPTCYALNTVMIVRKYLSVLDIGQTAAHARQVGYEAP
;
A
#
# COMPACT_ATOMS: atom_id res chain seq x y z
N MET A 1 -41.31 0.94 3.82
CA MET A 1 -41.49 2.40 3.93
C MET A 1 -40.25 2.93 4.65
N SER A 2 -39.35 3.61 3.94
CA SER A 2 -38.14 4.20 4.52
C SER A 2 -38.51 5.41 5.37
N ASP A 3 -38.02 5.44 6.61
CA ASP A 3 -38.26 6.50 7.59
C ASP A 3 -37.73 7.87 7.07
N PRO A 4 -38.53 8.95 7.12
CA PRO A 4 -38.12 10.30 6.70
C PRO A 4 -36.78 10.78 7.30
N PHE A 5 -36.40 10.30 8.49
CA PHE A 5 -35.09 10.61 9.09
C PHE A 5 -33.91 10.01 8.30
N THR A 6 -34.08 8.81 7.76
CA THR A 6 -33.03 8.11 6.99
C THR A 6 -32.82 8.76 5.63
N LEU A 7 -33.92 9.22 4.98
CA LEU A 7 -33.88 9.96 3.73
C LEU A 7 -33.26 11.35 3.89
N ALA A 8 -33.56 12.05 5.00
CA ALA A 8 -32.96 13.34 5.31
C ALA A 8 -31.45 13.22 5.56
N LEU A 9 -31.00 12.20 6.30
CA LEU A 9 -29.58 11.95 6.55
C LEU A 9 -28.83 11.59 5.26
N PHE A 10 -29.43 10.78 4.38
CA PHE A 10 -28.88 10.46 3.07
C PHE A 10 -28.76 11.69 2.17
N ALA A 11 -29.78 12.55 2.13
CA ALA A 11 -29.75 13.79 1.35
C ALA A 11 -28.69 14.77 1.88
N LEU A 12 -28.52 14.87 3.21
CA LEU A 12 -27.52 15.73 3.83
C LEU A 12 -26.09 15.25 3.51
N VAL A 13 -25.83 13.95 3.58
CA VAL A 13 -24.51 13.38 3.27
C VAL A 13 -24.20 13.39 1.76
N SER A 14 -25.21 13.10 0.92
CA SER A 14 -25.02 12.95 -0.53
C SER A 14 -24.99 14.28 -1.29
N VAL A 15 -25.60 15.34 -0.75
CA VAL A 15 -25.67 16.67 -1.41
C VAL A 15 -24.79 17.70 -0.70
N ALA A 16 -24.74 17.72 0.64
CA ALA A 16 -23.94 18.71 1.36
C ALA A 16 -22.43 18.41 1.28
N GLY A 17 -22.03 17.13 1.23
CA GLY A 17 -20.62 16.74 1.08
C GLY A 17 -19.99 17.28 -0.20
N PRO A 18 -20.56 17.00 -1.39
CA PRO A 18 -20.09 17.55 -2.65
C PRO A 18 -20.20 19.07 -2.72
N LEU A 19 -21.26 19.66 -2.14
CA LEU A 19 -21.43 21.12 -2.13
C LEU A 19 -20.36 21.81 -1.27
N VAL A 20 -20.05 21.28 -0.09
CA VAL A 20 -18.96 21.77 0.77
C VAL A 20 -17.61 21.57 0.07
N TYR A 21 -17.39 20.44 -0.59
CA TYR A 21 -16.16 20.18 -1.35
C TYR A 21 -15.99 21.16 -2.53
N VAL A 22 -17.06 21.41 -3.29
CA VAL A 22 -17.10 22.42 -4.37
C VAL A 22 -16.90 23.83 -3.81
N LEU A 23 -17.51 24.17 -2.68
CA LEU A 23 -17.31 25.46 -2.02
C LEU A 23 -15.88 25.63 -1.49
N LEU A 24 -15.23 24.55 -1.03
CA LEU A 24 -13.82 24.56 -0.65
C LEU A 24 -12.89 24.73 -1.88
N LEU A 25 -13.23 24.11 -3.01
CA LEU A 25 -12.48 24.27 -4.28
C LEU A 25 -12.66 25.67 -4.89
N LEU A 26 -13.85 26.26 -4.76
CA LEU A 26 -14.16 27.61 -5.24
C LEU A 26 -13.69 28.71 -4.26
N SER A 27 -13.55 28.38 -2.98
CA SER A 27 -12.88 29.26 -2.03
C SER A 27 -11.41 29.33 -2.43
N LYS A 28 -10.89 30.53 -2.73
CA LYS A 28 -9.44 30.72 -2.84
C LYS A 28 -8.88 30.35 -1.47
N PRO A 29 -8.17 29.22 -1.31
CA PRO A 29 -7.75 28.79 0.00
C PRO A 29 -6.92 29.91 0.60
N THR A 30 -7.32 30.38 1.78
CA THR A 30 -6.47 31.28 2.54
C THR A 30 -5.11 30.61 2.72
N SER A 31 -4.04 31.39 2.75
CA SER A 31 -2.67 30.87 2.87
C SER A 31 -2.53 29.77 3.95
N ALA A 32 -3.27 29.91 5.05
CA ALA A 32 -3.31 28.94 6.15
C ALA A 32 -3.94 27.58 5.79
N VAL A 33 -5.06 27.56 5.05
CA VAL A 33 -5.71 26.31 4.59
C VAL A 33 -4.84 25.61 3.55
N ARG A 34 -4.18 26.38 2.67
CA ARG A 34 -3.18 25.87 1.74
C ARG A 34 -2.00 25.24 2.49
N GLN A 35 -1.53 25.84 3.58
CA GLN A 35 -0.40 25.35 4.38
C GLN A 35 -0.76 24.16 5.28
N ALA A 36 -2.04 24.00 5.62
CA ALA A 36 -2.55 22.87 6.41
C ALA A 36 -2.90 21.65 5.54
N LEU A 37 -3.36 21.86 4.30
CA LEU A 37 -3.72 20.80 3.35
C LEU A 37 -2.59 20.41 2.41
N VAL A 38 -1.67 21.33 2.12
CA VAL A 38 -0.41 21.02 1.45
C VAL A 38 0.60 20.79 2.57
N PRO A 39 0.95 19.54 2.92
CA PRO A 39 2.10 19.33 3.77
C PRO A 39 3.25 20.12 3.18
N ALA A 40 3.92 20.94 4.00
CA ALA A 40 5.04 21.77 3.58
C ALA A 40 5.91 20.97 2.59
N PRO A 41 6.36 21.58 1.47
CA PRO A 41 7.21 20.87 0.52
C PRO A 41 8.28 20.20 1.35
N LEU A 42 8.29 18.86 1.30
CA LEU A 42 9.16 18.03 2.10
C LEU A 42 10.54 18.64 1.90
N ARG A 43 11.06 19.30 2.96
CA ARG A 43 12.43 19.80 2.96
C ARG A 43 13.26 18.67 2.37
N PRO A 44 14.24 18.93 1.47
CA PRO A 44 15.01 17.87 0.88
C PRO A 44 15.51 17.01 2.03
N ILE A 45 14.89 15.82 2.19
CA ILE A 45 15.21 14.93 3.29
C ILE A 45 16.63 14.56 2.93
N LEU A 46 17.61 15.04 3.71
CA LEU A 46 18.97 14.48 3.66
C LEU A 46 18.79 12.98 3.50
N LYS A 47 19.45 12.31 2.54
CA LYS A 47 19.18 10.90 2.21
C LYS A 47 19.27 9.99 3.45
N GLN A 48 18.21 9.97 4.25
CA GLN A 48 18.15 9.48 5.61
C GLN A 48 18.15 7.95 5.59
N TYR A 49 17.64 7.40 4.49
CA TYR A 49 17.50 5.99 4.23
C TYR A 49 18.51 5.50 3.18
N ASN A 50 19.60 6.24 2.95
CA ASN A 50 20.69 5.77 2.09
C ASN A 50 21.14 4.38 2.60
N ARG A 51 21.11 3.38 1.69
CA ARG A 51 21.39 1.95 1.93
C ARG A 51 20.23 1.10 2.46
N LEU A 52 19.05 1.67 2.75
CA LEU A 52 17.89 0.88 3.13
C LEU A 52 17.23 0.25 1.89
N SER A 53 17.17 -1.08 1.83
CA SER A 53 16.48 -1.81 0.78
C SER A 53 15.06 -2.17 1.22
N VAL A 54 14.05 -1.60 0.56
CA VAL A 54 12.64 -1.80 0.91
C VAL A 54 11.94 -2.56 -0.21
N LEU A 55 11.19 -3.61 0.13
CA LEU A 55 10.35 -4.35 -0.80
C LEU A 55 8.87 -4.14 -0.45
N LEU A 56 8.15 -3.47 -1.34
CA LEU A 56 6.70 -3.39 -1.31
C LEU A 56 6.13 -4.62 -2.03
N ILE A 57 5.27 -5.39 -1.35
CA ILE A 57 4.61 -6.56 -1.92
C ILE A 57 3.13 -6.26 -2.11
N THR A 58 2.66 -6.32 -3.36
CA THR A 58 1.27 -6.08 -3.75
C THR A 58 0.66 -7.30 -4.45
N ALA A 59 -0.68 -7.35 -4.50
CA ALA A 59 -1.38 -8.44 -5.17
C ALA A 59 -1.55 -8.13 -6.66
N HIS A 60 -1.88 -6.88 -6.99
CA HIS A 60 -2.29 -6.48 -8.33
C HIS A 60 -1.56 -5.22 -8.84
N PRO A 61 -1.51 -5.02 -10.17
CA PRO A 61 -1.07 -3.76 -10.77
C PRO A 61 -2.09 -2.64 -10.53
N ASP A 62 -1.78 -1.67 -9.66
CA ASP A 62 -2.58 -0.50 -9.20
C ASP A 62 -2.50 -0.33 -7.68
N ASP A 63 -2.35 -1.43 -6.93
CA ASP A 63 -2.22 -1.45 -5.48
C ASP A 63 -1.13 -0.49 -4.98
N GLU A 64 0.00 -0.42 -5.68
CA GLU A 64 1.17 0.37 -5.30
C GLU A 64 0.86 1.87 -5.28
N CYS A 65 0.10 2.35 -6.25
CA CYS A 65 -0.27 3.76 -6.34
C CYS A 65 -1.56 4.05 -5.56
N MET A 66 -2.49 3.09 -5.49
CA MET A 66 -3.77 3.26 -4.82
C MET A 66 -3.64 3.30 -3.30
N PHE A 67 -2.77 2.45 -2.73
CA PHE A 67 -2.66 2.27 -1.29
C PHE A 67 -1.33 2.72 -0.69
N PHE A 68 -0.25 2.69 -1.48
CA PHE A 68 1.11 2.89 -0.96
C PHE A 68 1.85 4.10 -1.54
N ALA A 69 1.25 4.88 -2.44
CA ALA A 69 1.92 6.02 -3.09
C ALA A 69 2.59 6.99 -2.10
N PRO A 70 1.93 7.45 -1.02
CA PRO A 70 2.59 8.35 -0.06
C PRO A 70 3.82 7.71 0.58
N THR A 71 3.75 6.43 0.97
CA THR A 71 4.87 5.70 1.57
C THR A 71 6.02 5.53 0.59
N VAL A 72 5.73 5.10 -0.65
CA VAL A 72 6.75 4.88 -1.69
C VAL A 72 7.47 6.18 -2.03
N ILE A 73 6.73 7.26 -2.26
CA ILE A 73 7.29 8.58 -2.58
C ILE A 73 8.20 9.05 -1.45
N GLN A 74 7.77 8.92 -0.20
CA GLN A 74 8.56 9.35 0.96
C GLN A 74 9.85 8.55 1.13
N LEU A 75 9.80 7.24 0.97
CA LEU A 75 10.97 6.37 1.06
C LEU A 75 11.97 6.64 -0.07
N ALA A 76 11.47 6.73 -1.31
CA ALA A 76 12.29 7.03 -2.48
C ALA A 76 12.95 8.42 -2.37
N ALA A 77 12.18 9.45 -1.98
CA ALA A 77 12.71 10.80 -1.76
C ALA A 77 13.74 10.86 -0.61
N GLY A 78 13.57 10.02 0.41
CA GLY A 78 14.53 9.85 1.50
C GLY A 78 15.77 9.00 1.15
N GLY A 79 15.88 8.52 -0.09
CA GLY A 79 17.06 7.81 -0.61
C GLY A 79 17.06 6.29 -0.38
N ALA A 80 15.94 5.69 0.02
CA ALA A 80 15.81 4.23 0.12
C ALA A 80 15.79 3.57 -1.27
N GLU A 81 16.32 2.35 -1.37
CA GLU A 81 16.20 1.51 -2.55
C GLU A 81 14.87 0.74 -2.53
N VAL A 82 13.79 1.43 -2.93
CA VAL A 82 12.47 0.81 -3.01
C VAL A 82 12.40 -0.13 -4.22
N GLY A 83 11.85 -1.33 -4.01
CA GLY A 83 11.42 -2.25 -5.06
C GLY A 83 9.97 -2.67 -4.85
N VAL A 84 9.33 -3.11 -5.93
CA VAL A 84 7.92 -3.55 -5.93
C VAL A 84 7.85 -4.98 -6.47
N LEU A 85 7.24 -5.87 -5.70
CA LEU A 85 6.90 -7.22 -6.10
C LEU A 85 5.37 -7.36 -6.14
N CYS A 86 4.83 -7.34 -7.35
CA CYS A 86 3.42 -7.60 -7.60
C CYS A 86 3.21 -9.09 -7.93
N LEU A 87 2.42 -9.80 -7.14
CA LEU A 87 2.32 -11.27 -7.25
C LEU A 87 1.44 -11.78 -8.40
N SER A 88 0.67 -10.91 -9.04
CA SER A 88 -0.15 -11.27 -10.19
C SER A 88 -0.11 -10.18 -11.27
N GLN A 89 -0.52 -10.53 -12.49
CA GLN A 89 -0.69 -9.53 -13.56
C GLN A 89 -2.02 -8.76 -13.50
N GLY A 90 -2.90 -9.07 -12.53
CA GLY A 90 -4.26 -8.51 -12.54
C GLY A 90 -5.05 -8.88 -13.80
N ASN A 91 -4.84 -10.09 -14.32
CA ASN A 91 -5.34 -10.52 -15.63
C ASN A 91 -6.79 -11.04 -15.61
N ALA A 92 -7.58 -10.75 -14.56
CA ALA A 92 -8.97 -11.20 -14.47
C ALA A 92 -9.83 -10.76 -15.68
N ASP A 93 -9.54 -9.57 -16.22
CA ASP A 93 -10.22 -8.99 -17.39
C ASP A 93 -9.47 -9.22 -18.72
N GLY A 94 -8.43 -10.05 -18.73
CA GLY A 94 -7.60 -10.31 -19.92
C GLY A 94 -6.63 -9.19 -20.30
N LEU A 95 -6.41 -8.22 -19.41
CA LEU A 95 -5.57 -7.03 -19.64
C LEU A 95 -4.18 -7.10 -18.99
N GLY A 96 -3.74 -8.27 -18.52
CA GLY A 96 -2.53 -8.43 -17.71
C GLY A 96 -1.26 -7.89 -18.35
N SER A 97 -1.08 -8.08 -19.66
CA SER A 97 0.08 -7.54 -20.39
C SER A 97 0.12 -6.01 -20.42
N THR A 98 -1.04 -5.37 -20.44
CA THR A 98 -1.18 -3.91 -20.40
C THR A 98 -0.95 -3.42 -18.98
N ARG A 99 -1.64 -4.02 -18.00
CA ARG A 99 -1.53 -3.68 -16.58
C ARG A 99 -0.10 -3.83 -16.04
N ARG A 100 0.64 -4.83 -16.51
CA ARG A 100 2.07 -5.00 -16.21
C ARG A 100 2.91 -3.79 -16.66
N LYS A 101 2.64 -3.24 -17.84
CA LYS A 101 3.34 -2.04 -18.34
C LYS A 101 2.93 -0.81 -17.54
N GLU A 102 1.65 -0.69 -17.23
CA GLU A 102 1.09 0.38 -16.40
C GLU A 102 1.73 0.39 -15.01
N LEU A 103 1.89 -0.77 -14.37
CA LEU A 103 2.60 -0.90 -13.08
C LEU A 103 4.03 -0.36 -13.15
N VAL A 104 4.78 -0.69 -14.20
CA VAL A 104 6.17 -0.23 -14.33
C VAL A 104 6.22 1.30 -14.48
N GLU A 105 5.35 1.87 -15.31
CA GLU A 105 5.29 3.33 -15.49
C GLU A 105 4.75 4.05 -14.24
N SER A 106 3.77 3.47 -13.55
CA SER A 106 3.27 3.95 -12.26
C SER A 106 4.37 3.97 -11.20
N CYS A 107 5.09 2.85 -11.02
CA CYS A 107 6.23 2.75 -10.11
C CYS A 107 7.31 3.80 -10.42
N LYS A 108 7.60 4.01 -11.71
CA LYS A 108 8.55 5.05 -12.15
C LYS A 108 8.09 6.44 -11.76
N ALA A 109 6.80 6.76 -11.91
CA ALA A 109 6.23 8.03 -11.45
C ALA A 109 6.31 8.22 -9.93
N LEU A 110 6.27 7.12 -9.16
CA LEU A 110 6.46 7.11 -7.71
C LEU A 110 7.94 7.20 -7.27
N GLY A 111 8.89 7.18 -8.21
CA GLY A 111 10.33 7.26 -7.92
C GLY A 111 11.03 5.89 -7.78
N VAL A 112 10.37 4.80 -8.15
CA VAL A 112 10.94 3.44 -8.14
C VAL A 112 11.61 3.14 -9.48
N HIS A 113 12.85 2.63 -9.43
CA HIS A 113 13.55 2.26 -10.66
C HIS A 113 12.93 1.00 -11.29
N ALA A 114 12.70 1.01 -12.60
CA ALA A 114 12.02 -0.08 -13.32
C ALA A 114 12.68 -1.47 -13.12
N SER A 115 14.01 -1.52 -12.95
CA SER A 115 14.72 -2.78 -12.69
C SER A 115 14.44 -3.40 -11.31
N ARG A 116 13.73 -2.68 -10.43
CA ARG A 116 13.30 -3.15 -9.10
C ARG A 116 11.80 -3.41 -9.05
N VAL A 117 11.12 -3.39 -10.20
CA VAL A 117 9.70 -3.70 -10.32
C VAL A 117 9.57 -5.08 -10.95
N THR A 118 9.05 -6.03 -10.19
CA THR A 118 8.71 -7.36 -10.67
C THR A 118 7.22 -7.55 -10.58
N CYS A 119 6.62 -8.01 -11.67
CA CYS A 119 5.24 -8.50 -11.70
C CYS A 119 5.27 -9.98 -12.06
N LEU A 120 4.66 -10.84 -11.27
CA LEU A 120 4.70 -12.27 -11.50
C LEU A 120 3.58 -12.72 -12.45
N ASP A 121 3.87 -13.81 -13.14
CA ASP A 121 2.88 -14.59 -13.87
C ASP A 121 2.95 -16.04 -13.39
N HIS A 122 2.54 -16.25 -12.14
CA HIS A 122 2.61 -17.56 -11.53
C HIS A 122 1.25 -18.26 -11.66
N PRO A 123 1.18 -19.52 -12.12
CA PRO A 123 -0.10 -20.22 -12.31
C PRO A 123 -0.93 -20.33 -11.03
N ASP A 124 -0.28 -20.43 -9.86
CA ASP A 124 -0.96 -20.48 -8.56
C ASP A 124 -1.25 -19.10 -7.93
N LEU A 125 -0.76 -18.01 -8.53
CA LEU A 125 -0.95 -16.63 -8.03
C LEU A 125 -1.75 -15.78 -9.01
N GLN A 126 -2.67 -16.39 -9.75
CA GLN A 126 -3.52 -15.68 -10.69
C GLN A 126 -4.53 -14.80 -9.95
N ASP A 127 -4.88 -13.68 -10.58
CA ASP A 127 -5.88 -12.76 -10.06
C ASP A 127 -7.28 -13.39 -10.11
N ASN A 128 -7.81 -13.69 -8.93
CA ASN A 128 -9.17 -14.18 -8.77
C ASN A 128 -9.66 -13.86 -7.36
N PRO A 129 -10.71 -13.04 -7.19
CA PRO A 129 -11.20 -12.64 -5.87
C PRO A 129 -11.72 -13.81 -5.03
N LYS A 130 -12.05 -14.95 -5.65
CA LYS A 130 -12.53 -16.15 -4.98
C LYS A 130 -11.43 -17.15 -4.64
N LEU A 131 -10.25 -17.00 -5.23
CA LEU A 131 -9.14 -17.93 -5.02
C LEU A 131 -8.29 -17.45 -3.84
N TRP A 132 -7.84 -18.41 -3.03
CA TRP A 132 -6.90 -18.15 -1.95
C TRP A 132 -5.51 -18.62 -2.36
N TRP A 133 -4.52 -17.71 -2.34
CA TRP A 133 -3.14 -18.09 -2.62
C TRP A 133 -2.54 -18.84 -1.45
N LYS A 134 -1.86 -19.95 -1.75
CA LYS A 134 -1.15 -20.76 -0.75
C LYS A 134 0.01 -19.95 -0.17
N ALA A 135 0.11 -19.90 1.15
CA ALA A 135 1.11 -19.11 1.85
C ALA A 135 2.54 -19.54 1.48
N GLU A 136 2.74 -20.82 1.19
CA GLU A 136 4.02 -21.40 0.77
C GLU A 136 4.49 -20.84 -0.57
N VAL A 137 3.58 -20.70 -1.53
CA VAL A 137 3.90 -20.18 -2.87
C VAL A 137 4.25 -18.69 -2.79
N VAL A 138 3.48 -17.94 -2.00
CA VAL A 138 3.77 -16.52 -1.73
C VAL A 138 5.12 -16.38 -1.02
N ALA A 139 5.37 -17.16 0.03
CA ALA A 139 6.61 -17.11 0.78
C ALA A 139 7.84 -17.47 -0.07
N GLU A 140 7.72 -18.42 -1.00
CA GLU A 140 8.79 -18.77 -1.93
C GLU A 140 9.11 -17.61 -2.88
N ALA A 141 8.09 -16.96 -3.43
CA ALA A 141 8.26 -15.76 -4.25
C ALA A 141 8.97 -14.64 -3.47
N ILE A 142 8.58 -14.41 -2.21
CA ILE A 142 9.22 -13.43 -1.32
C ILE A 142 10.67 -13.79 -1.06
N ARG A 143 10.94 -15.04 -0.70
CA ARG A 143 12.29 -15.54 -0.37
C ARG A 143 13.28 -15.32 -1.50
N ALA A 144 12.87 -15.58 -2.75
CA ALA A 144 13.70 -15.34 -3.93
C ALA A 144 14.10 -13.86 -4.06
N HIS A 145 13.15 -12.94 -3.88
CA HIS A 145 13.39 -11.49 -4.01
C HIS A 145 14.18 -10.91 -2.83
N VAL A 146 13.91 -11.38 -1.61
CA VAL A 146 14.66 -10.97 -0.41
C VAL A 146 16.14 -11.32 -0.55
N ALA A 147 16.45 -12.53 -1.02
CA ALA A 147 17.81 -12.98 -1.23
C ALA A 147 18.52 -12.20 -2.36
N GLU A 148 17.84 -11.99 -3.49
CA GLU A 148 18.40 -11.26 -4.64
C GLU A 148 18.69 -9.78 -4.30
N ARG A 149 17.79 -9.13 -3.55
CA ARG A 149 17.83 -7.67 -3.33
C ARG A 149 18.33 -7.25 -1.95
N LYS A 150 18.71 -8.20 -1.09
CA LYS A 150 19.14 -7.96 0.29
C LYS A 150 18.17 -7.02 1.01
N VAL A 151 16.90 -7.42 1.01
CA VAL A 151 15.81 -6.59 1.54
C VAL A 151 15.95 -6.45 3.05
N ASP A 152 15.87 -5.22 3.56
CA ASP A 152 15.88 -4.91 4.99
C ASP A 152 14.45 -4.78 5.54
N VAL A 153 13.54 -4.27 4.71
CA VAL A 153 12.15 -4.00 5.10
C VAL A 153 11.17 -4.51 4.06
N ILE A 154 10.14 -5.22 4.51
CA ILE A 154 8.98 -5.62 3.72
C ILE A 154 7.78 -4.77 4.12
N ILE A 155 7.02 -4.29 3.13
CA ILE A 155 5.74 -3.60 3.34
C ILE A 155 4.66 -4.34 2.56
N THR A 156 3.52 -4.63 3.17
CA THR A 156 2.38 -5.28 2.48
C THR A 156 1.03 -4.93 3.13
N PHE A 157 -0.03 -5.67 2.82
CA PHE A 157 -1.34 -5.55 3.45
C PHE A 157 -1.43 -6.29 4.79
N ASP A 158 -2.34 -5.86 5.65
CA ASP A 158 -2.68 -6.60 6.88
C ASP A 158 -3.71 -7.72 6.64
N LEU A 159 -4.09 -8.40 7.73
CA LEU A 159 -5.10 -9.46 7.73
C LEU A 159 -6.48 -9.02 7.19
N GLY A 160 -6.78 -7.72 7.25
CA GLY A 160 -8.02 -7.17 6.73
C GLY A 160 -8.04 -7.06 5.20
N GLY A 161 -6.87 -6.95 4.56
CA GLY A 161 -6.75 -6.90 3.10
C GLY A 161 -7.47 -5.70 2.49
N VAL A 162 -7.45 -4.55 3.18
CA VAL A 162 -8.15 -3.30 2.87
C VAL A 162 -9.66 -3.47 2.69
N SER A 163 -10.11 -3.96 1.54
CA SER A 163 -11.52 -4.23 1.22
C SER A 163 -11.99 -5.62 1.64
N GLY A 164 -11.08 -6.48 2.09
CA GLY A 164 -11.36 -7.88 2.36
C GLY A 164 -10.98 -8.82 1.23
N HIS A 165 -10.30 -8.31 0.18
CA HIS A 165 -9.92 -9.08 -1.01
C HIS A 165 -9.03 -10.28 -0.65
N SER A 166 -9.39 -11.47 -1.14
CA SER A 166 -8.71 -12.74 -0.82
C SER A 166 -7.19 -12.67 -1.06
N ASN A 167 -6.78 -12.18 -2.23
CA ASN A 167 -5.36 -12.06 -2.57
C ASN A 167 -4.58 -11.14 -1.61
N HIS A 168 -5.17 -10.04 -1.14
CA HIS A 168 -4.50 -9.11 -0.23
C HIS A 168 -4.28 -9.76 1.14
N LYS A 169 -5.28 -10.50 1.63
CA LYS A 169 -5.16 -11.29 2.87
C LYS A 169 -4.15 -12.42 2.73
N ALA A 170 -4.09 -13.05 1.56
CA ALA A 170 -3.12 -14.10 1.28
C ALA A 170 -1.68 -13.56 1.27
N LEU A 171 -1.44 -12.28 0.91
CA LEU A 171 -0.14 -11.65 1.10
C LEU A 171 0.27 -11.60 2.57
N TYR A 172 -0.65 -11.19 3.46
CA TYR A 172 -0.39 -11.16 4.90
C TYR A 172 0.01 -12.55 5.42
N GLU A 173 -0.75 -13.58 5.06
CA GLU A 173 -0.43 -14.96 5.46
C GLU A 173 0.88 -15.46 4.86
N GLY A 174 1.17 -15.13 3.60
CA GLY A 174 2.42 -15.49 2.94
C GLY A 174 3.65 -14.83 3.55
N VAL A 175 3.57 -13.54 3.90
CA VAL A 175 4.63 -12.83 4.64
C VAL A 175 4.80 -13.44 6.02
N ARG A 176 3.70 -13.68 6.76
CA ARG A 176 3.75 -14.33 8.07
C ARG A 176 4.40 -15.72 7.98
N TYR A 177 4.05 -16.50 6.96
CA TYR A 177 4.66 -17.81 6.73
C TYR A 177 6.16 -17.69 6.43
N PHE A 178 6.55 -16.78 5.52
CA PHE A 178 7.94 -16.48 5.20
C PHE A 178 8.79 -16.14 6.44
N MET A 179 8.26 -15.30 7.34
CA MET A 179 8.95 -14.88 8.56
C MET A 179 9.18 -16.03 9.55
N ASN A 180 8.37 -17.08 9.48
CA ASN A 180 8.48 -18.27 10.34
C ASN A 180 9.28 -19.41 9.68
N LEU A 181 9.77 -19.22 8.45
CA LEU A 181 10.61 -20.22 7.80
C LEU A 181 11.97 -20.31 8.49
N PRO A 182 12.54 -21.52 8.62
CA PRO A 182 13.92 -21.68 9.08
C PRO A 182 14.87 -20.97 8.12
N SER A 183 15.81 -20.20 8.66
CA SER A 183 16.89 -19.63 7.85
C SER A 183 17.65 -20.77 7.14
N PRO A 184 17.91 -20.66 5.83
CA PRO A 184 18.68 -21.67 5.13
C PRO A 184 20.09 -21.75 5.74
N PRO A 185 20.69 -22.96 5.82
CA PRO A 185 22.05 -23.11 6.31
C PRO A 185 23.01 -22.33 5.39
N SER A 186 23.51 -21.20 5.88
CA SER A 186 24.38 -20.28 5.13
C SER A 186 25.59 -19.90 5.97
N LYS A 187 26.77 -19.81 5.33
CA LYS A 187 28.01 -19.32 5.96
C LYS A 187 27.92 -17.83 6.33
N SER A 188 27.00 -17.09 5.72
CA SER A 188 26.65 -15.71 6.08
C SER A 188 25.12 -15.58 6.13
N PRO A 189 24.49 -15.74 7.31
CA PRO A 189 23.05 -15.57 7.42
C PRO A 189 22.68 -14.12 7.11
N THR A 190 21.79 -13.92 6.14
CA THR A 190 21.16 -12.61 5.92
C THR A 190 20.14 -12.37 7.04
N PRO A 191 20.11 -11.20 7.68
CA PRO A 191 19.09 -10.86 8.65
C PRO A 191 17.68 -11.01 8.05
N THR A 192 16.73 -11.47 8.85
CA THR A 192 15.32 -11.49 8.44
C THR A 192 14.81 -10.05 8.32
N PRO A 193 14.12 -9.67 7.22
CA PRO A 193 13.62 -8.31 7.05
C PRO A 193 12.57 -7.92 8.11
N THR A 194 12.54 -6.66 8.52
CA THR A 194 11.43 -6.12 9.32
C THR A 194 10.19 -5.98 8.45
N CYS A 195 9.01 -6.37 8.95
CA CYS A 195 7.76 -6.35 8.18
C CYS A 195 6.78 -5.29 8.70
N TYR A 196 6.20 -4.50 7.80
CA TYR A 196 5.11 -3.57 8.07
C TYR A 196 3.89 -3.91 7.23
N ALA A 197 2.71 -3.64 7.79
CA ALA A 197 1.45 -3.88 7.12
C ALA A 197 0.60 -2.60 7.06
N LEU A 198 -0.10 -2.40 5.95
CA LEU A 198 -1.12 -1.37 5.83
C LEU A 198 -2.36 -1.79 6.63
N ASN A 199 -2.64 -1.03 7.69
CA ASN A 199 -3.79 -1.28 8.57
C ASN A 199 -5.11 -1.07 7.84
N THR A 200 -5.96 -2.08 7.85
CA THR A 200 -7.34 -2.01 7.37
C THR A 200 -8.20 -1.26 8.37
N VAL A 201 -8.85 -0.19 7.92
CA VAL A 201 -9.80 0.61 8.71
C VAL A 201 -11.25 0.23 8.42
N MET A 202 -12.14 0.52 9.37
CA MET A 202 -13.58 0.31 9.24
C MET A 202 -14.14 1.03 8.02
N ILE A 203 -15.15 0.43 7.38
CA ILE A 203 -15.76 0.97 6.15
C ILE A 203 -16.24 2.41 6.32
N VAL A 204 -16.82 2.74 7.48
CA VAL A 204 -17.26 4.11 7.79
C VAL A 204 -16.11 5.09 7.63
N ARG A 205 -14.94 4.79 8.21
CA ARG A 205 -13.75 5.66 8.12
C ARG A 205 -13.29 5.90 6.68
N LYS A 206 -13.42 4.89 5.80
CA LYS A 206 -13.08 5.04 4.37
C LYS A 206 -13.92 6.10 3.66
N TYR A 207 -15.16 6.31 4.12
CA TYR A 207 -16.12 7.24 3.52
C TYR A 207 -16.33 8.52 4.34
N LEU A 208 -15.59 8.73 5.43
CA LEU A 208 -15.64 9.96 6.23
C LEU A 208 -14.94 11.14 5.55
N SER A 209 -14.19 10.93 4.46
CA SER A 209 -13.50 11.98 3.71
C SER A 209 -12.67 12.86 4.66
N VAL A 210 -12.76 14.19 4.55
CA VAL A 210 -12.04 15.16 5.40
C VAL A 210 -12.32 15.01 6.90
N LEU A 211 -13.44 14.39 7.29
CA LEU A 211 -13.74 14.15 8.71
C LEU A 211 -12.82 13.09 9.33
N ASP A 212 -12.20 12.24 8.51
CA ASP A 212 -11.26 11.22 8.98
C ASP A 212 -9.87 11.78 9.35
N ILE A 213 -9.55 13.01 8.93
CA ILE A 213 -8.22 13.61 9.11
C ILE A 213 -7.79 13.60 10.58
N GLY A 214 -8.70 13.95 11.50
CA GLY A 214 -8.41 13.98 12.94
C GLY A 214 -8.07 12.61 13.51
N GLN A 215 -8.82 11.59 13.12
CA GLN A 215 -8.61 10.21 13.60
C GLN A 215 -7.34 9.60 12.98
N THR A 216 -7.06 9.89 11.71
CA THR A 216 -5.82 9.48 11.03
C THR A 216 -4.59 10.14 11.66
N ALA A 217 -4.66 11.44 11.98
CA ALA A 217 -3.56 12.13 12.66
C ALA A 217 -3.33 11.62 14.09
N ALA A 218 -4.39 11.28 14.82
CA ALA A 218 -4.28 10.69 16.16
C ALA A 218 -3.64 9.29 16.10
N HIS A 219 -4.05 8.46 15.14
CA HIS A 219 -3.50 7.12 14.95
C HIS A 219 -2.01 7.16 14.58
N ALA A 220 -1.62 8.03 13.63
CA ALA A 220 -0.23 8.17 13.20
C ALA A 220 0.75 8.53 14.35
N ARG A 221 0.26 9.19 15.41
CA ARG A 221 1.05 9.50 16.60
C ARG A 221 1.24 8.32 17.54
N GLN A 222 0.37 7.31 17.46
CA GLN A 222 0.40 6.13 18.34
C GLN A 222 1.27 4.99 17.76
N VAL A 223 1.34 4.83 16.44
CA VAL A 223 2.09 3.71 15.77
C VAL A 223 3.61 3.95 15.69
N GLY A 224 4.16 4.88 16.48
CA GLY A 224 5.60 5.10 16.61
C GLY A 224 6.33 4.07 17.49
N TYR A 225 5.61 3.05 18.00
CA TYR A 225 6.14 1.96 18.79
C TYR A 225 5.82 0.62 18.12
N GLU A 226 6.86 -0.04 17.65
CA GLU A 226 7.07 -1.49 17.47
C GLU A 226 5.89 -2.34 16.96
N ALA A 227 6.08 -2.94 15.78
CA ALA A 227 5.40 -4.17 15.39
C ALA A 227 6.33 -5.36 15.71
N PRO A 228 5.78 -6.54 16.07
CA PRO A 228 6.47 -7.64 16.76
C PRO A 228 7.64 -8.28 15.99
#